data_AF-M7NUT7-F1
#
_entry.id   AF-M7NUT7-F1
#
_cell.length_a   1.000
_cell.length_b   1.000
_cell.length_c   1.000
_cell.angle_alpha   90.00
_cell.angle_beta   90.00
_cell.angle_gamma   90.00
#
_symmetry.space_group_name_H-M   'P 1'
#
loop_
_entity.id
_entity.type
_entity.pdbx_description
1 polymer ?
#
loop_
_entity_poly.entity_id
_entity_poly.type
_entity_poly.pdbx_seq_one_letter_code
_entity_poly.pdbx_strand_id
1 'polypeptide(L)'
;MIQSVFLQRYRISYIKGFSKIHNKTFVFILHEFLRYFQNLSSKHISQHFELRPNLAKKVNKSLSEVIAFSTAESYDFLHLKSILPENAIYLPRNRVFYIPKSSFDIDIRDIFIFSSGSFVIWGSSIEKCEYFLNTVIRGKFSGIEISPYHKYKKEVFYYEKNKNKDLITIGNDFDHSKISDFESIASDNIIMAQLSFSESMARSSKLSVLEDELENYLNQLKTIPDSLVLGKVPLSRSEIIKKTGTLLRFRSHFNLYPENFLDLPEFYWENVKLEECYLKANEALDMNLRLDIVNTKLNYATELQFTLRQVLSENTTHRLELIIIWLIFIETVFAVGGYFDTIHKNKK
;
A
#
# COMPACT_ATOMS: atom_id res chain seq x y z
N MET A 1 66.51 -0.91 -9.50
CA MET A 1 65.62 -1.31 -10.62
C MET A 1 65.07 -2.75 -10.44
N ILE A 2 64.71 -3.21 -9.22
CA ILE A 2 64.23 -4.60 -9.01
C ILE A 2 62.92 -4.66 -8.19
N GLN A 3 62.72 -3.79 -7.19
CA GLN A 3 61.48 -3.77 -6.38
C GLN A 3 60.20 -3.42 -7.17
N SER A 4 60.30 -2.72 -8.31
CA SER A 4 59.13 -2.30 -9.11
C SER A 4 58.43 -3.45 -9.86
N VAL A 5 59.13 -4.54 -10.17
CA VAL A 5 58.58 -5.64 -10.99
C VAL A 5 57.76 -6.63 -10.16
N PHE A 6 58.12 -6.85 -8.89
CA PHE A 6 57.47 -7.85 -8.04
C PHE A 6 56.05 -7.46 -7.62
N LEU A 7 55.84 -6.19 -7.26
CA LEU A 7 54.52 -5.66 -6.86
C LEU A 7 53.50 -5.68 -8.01
N GLN A 8 53.94 -5.55 -9.26
CA GLN A 8 53.05 -5.53 -10.42
C GLN A 8 52.48 -6.92 -10.77
N ARG A 9 53.21 -8.02 -10.47
CA ARG A 9 52.69 -9.39 -10.65
C ARG A 9 51.66 -9.78 -9.58
N TYR A 10 51.89 -9.49 -8.31
CA TYR A 10 50.95 -9.87 -7.23
C TYR A 10 49.58 -9.20 -7.37
N ARG A 11 49.53 -7.93 -7.79
CA ARG A 11 48.27 -7.18 -7.95
C ARG A 11 47.36 -7.73 -9.07
N ILE A 12 47.92 -8.42 -10.07
CA ILE A 12 47.16 -8.98 -11.20
C ILE A 12 46.51 -10.33 -10.84
N SER A 13 47.16 -11.16 -10.01
CA SER A 13 46.57 -12.44 -9.56
C SER A 13 45.37 -12.23 -8.63
N TYR A 14 45.44 -11.28 -7.68
CA TYR A 14 44.34 -11.02 -6.74
C TYR A 14 43.05 -10.54 -7.43
N ILE A 15 43.17 -9.65 -8.42
CA ILE A 15 42.00 -9.11 -9.15
C ILE A 15 41.29 -10.20 -9.97
N LYS A 16 42.03 -11.16 -10.56
CA LYS A 16 41.43 -12.32 -11.25
C LYS A 16 40.84 -13.37 -10.32
N GLY A 17 41.31 -13.46 -9.07
CA GLY A 17 40.71 -14.32 -8.04
C GLY A 17 39.36 -13.80 -7.55
N PHE A 18 39.30 -12.53 -7.13
CA PHE A 18 38.11 -11.95 -6.50
C PHE A 18 36.88 -11.96 -7.41
N SER A 19 37.05 -11.57 -8.67
CA SER A 19 35.99 -11.58 -9.69
C SER A 19 35.34 -12.96 -9.88
N LYS A 20 36.12 -14.04 -9.80
CA LYS A 20 35.65 -15.41 -10.09
C LYS A 20 34.97 -16.09 -8.90
N ILE A 21 35.30 -15.68 -7.68
CA ILE A 21 34.65 -16.18 -6.45
C ILE A 21 33.31 -15.49 -6.25
N HIS A 22 33.29 -14.15 -6.27
CA HIS A 22 32.07 -13.39 -5.98
C HIS A 22 30.93 -13.69 -6.95
N ASN A 23 31.25 -13.92 -8.24
CA ASN A 23 30.24 -14.22 -9.26
C ASN A 23 29.60 -15.61 -9.06
N LYS A 24 30.34 -16.61 -8.55
CA LYS A 24 29.74 -17.91 -8.17
C LYS A 24 28.80 -17.78 -6.97
N THR A 25 29.21 -17.07 -5.92
CA THR A 25 28.37 -16.87 -4.74
C THR A 25 27.13 -16.04 -5.08
N PHE A 26 27.26 -14.99 -5.89
CA PHE A 26 26.14 -14.15 -6.31
C PHE A 26 25.16 -14.90 -7.23
N VAL A 27 25.63 -15.72 -8.17
CA VAL A 27 24.77 -16.60 -8.98
C VAL A 27 24.09 -17.67 -8.12
N PHE A 28 24.77 -18.23 -7.11
CA PHE A 28 24.15 -19.21 -6.20
C PHE A 28 23.07 -18.56 -5.33
N ILE A 29 23.32 -17.38 -4.77
CA ILE A 29 22.33 -16.60 -4.02
C ILE A 29 21.16 -16.21 -4.93
N LEU A 30 21.41 -15.73 -6.15
CA LEU A 30 20.36 -15.38 -7.11
C LEU A 30 19.52 -16.61 -7.51
N HIS A 31 20.14 -17.79 -7.64
CA HIS A 31 19.45 -19.03 -7.97
C HIS A 31 18.64 -19.58 -6.79
N GLU A 32 19.12 -19.45 -5.54
CA GLU A 32 18.34 -19.71 -4.33
C GLU A 32 17.17 -18.73 -4.20
N PHE A 33 17.40 -17.43 -4.46
CA PHE A 33 16.39 -16.38 -4.38
C PHE A 33 15.29 -16.54 -5.45
N LEU A 34 15.67 -16.88 -6.68
CA LEU A 34 14.73 -17.24 -7.76
C LEU A 34 13.98 -18.54 -7.45
N ARG A 35 14.62 -19.52 -6.83
CA ARG A 35 13.97 -20.78 -6.40
C ARG A 35 13.01 -20.55 -5.24
N TYR A 36 13.34 -19.64 -4.32
CA TYR A 36 12.44 -19.14 -3.27
C TYR A 36 11.24 -18.40 -3.89
N PHE A 37 11.46 -17.50 -4.84
CA PHE A 37 10.39 -16.82 -5.57
C PHE A 37 9.50 -17.76 -6.39
N GLN A 38 10.08 -18.80 -7.02
CA GLN A 38 9.31 -19.84 -7.71
C GLN A 38 8.54 -20.75 -6.73
N ASN A 39 9.03 -20.95 -5.51
CA ASN A 39 8.27 -21.63 -4.44
C ASN A 39 7.16 -20.74 -3.84
N LEU A 40 7.37 -19.43 -3.69
CA LEU A 40 6.32 -18.48 -3.30
C LEU A 40 5.22 -18.43 -4.37
N SER A 41 5.63 -18.28 -5.63
CA SER A 41 4.75 -18.28 -6.81
C SER A 41 3.94 -19.58 -6.91
N SER A 42 4.57 -20.75 -6.77
CA SER A 42 3.85 -22.04 -6.86
C SER A 42 2.95 -22.34 -5.65
N LYS A 43 3.33 -21.91 -4.43
CA LYS A 43 2.53 -22.14 -3.22
C LYS A 43 1.37 -21.16 -3.03
N HIS A 44 1.50 -19.90 -3.43
CA HIS A 44 0.45 -18.88 -3.19
C HIS A 44 -0.43 -18.55 -4.40
N ILE A 45 -0.04 -18.88 -5.65
CA ILE A 45 -0.92 -18.61 -6.82
C ILE A 45 -1.99 -19.71 -7.00
N SER A 46 -1.81 -20.89 -6.37
CA SER A 46 -2.82 -21.96 -6.36
C SER A 46 -3.93 -21.76 -5.31
N GLN A 47 -3.97 -20.60 -4.63
CA GLN A 47 -5.14 -20.12 -3.88
C GLN A 47 -5.78 -18.89 -4.56
N HIS A 48 -5.86 -18.91 -5.89
CA HIS A 48 -7.06 -18.38 -6.54
C HIS A 48 -8.29 -19.10 -5.97
N PHE A 49 -8.91 -18.49 -4.97
CA PHE A 49 -10.17 -18.98 -4.41
C PHE A 49 -11.30 -18.68 -5.39
N GLU A 50 -11.39 -19.50 -6.45
CA GLU A 50 -12.65 -19.69 -7.15
C GLU A 50 -13.68 -20.15 -6.10
N LEU A 51 -14.48 -19.20 -5.61
CA LEU A 51 -15.63 -19.43 -4.75
C LEU A 51 -16.53 -20.46 -5.45
N ARG A 52 -16.37 -21.74 -5.08
CA ARG A 52 -17.04 -22.86 -5.75
C ARG A 52 -18.54 -22.57 -5.78
N PRO A 53 -19.15 -22.31 -6.95
CA PRO A 53 -20.54 -21.83 -7.02
C PRO A 53 -21.57 -22.87 -6.55
N ASN A 54 -21.11 -24.09 -6.27
CA ASN A 54 -21.89 -25.21 -5.74
C ASN A 54 -22.01 -25.20 -4.20
N LEU A 55 -21.20 -24.42 -3.47
CA LEU A 55 -21.40 -24.21 -2.02
C LEU A 55 -22.49 -23.14 -1.77
N ALA A 56 -22.41 -22.00 -2.47
CA ALA A 56 -23.38 -20.91 -2.37
C ALA A 56 -24.83 -21.37 -2.62
N LYS A 57 -25.04 -22.36 -3.50
CA LYS A 57 -26.38 -22.88 -3.85
C LYS A 57 -27.08 -23.71 -2.77
N LYS A 58 -26.46 -23.99 -1.61
CA LYS A 58 -27.07 -24.79 -0.53
C LYS A 58 -27.25 -24.07 0.82
N VAL A 59 -26.95 -22.78 0.90
CA VAL A 59 -27.10 -21.95 2.13
C VAL A 59 -28.13 -20.83 1.95
N ASN A 60 -29.17 -21.08 1.14
CA ASN A 60 -30.23 -20.11 0.85
C ASN A 60 -31.29 -20.00 1.98
N LYS A 61 -30.89 -19.42 3.12
CA LYS A 61 -31.78 -18.67 4.04
C LYS A 61 -30.99 -17.84 5.06
N SER A 62 -31.49 -16.63 5.32
CA SER A 62 -31.21 -15.71 6.46
C SER A 62 -29.82 -15.08 6.69
N LEU A 63 -28.80 -15.31 5.87
CA LEU A 63 -27.64 -14.39 5.87
C LEU A 63 -28.03 -13.01 5.32
N SER A 64 -27.54 -11.93 5.96
CA SER A 64 -27.54 -10.57 5.41
C SER A 64 -26.13 -10.19 4.99
N GLU A 65 -26.03 -9.29 4.01
CA GLU A 65 -24.75 -8.75 3.52
C GLU A 65 -24.39 -7.47 4.28
N VAL A 66 -23.11 -7.11 4.40
CA VAL A 66 -22.64 -5.75 4.67
C VAL A 66 -21.73 -5.39 3.50
N ILE A 67 -21.84 -4.18 2.96
CA ILE A 67 -21.07 -3.76 1.79
C ILE A 67 -20.34 -2.45 2.08
N ALA A 68 -19.00 -2.51 2.03
CA ALA A 68 -18.13 -1.34 2.14
C ALA A 68 -17.67 -0.89 0.76
N PHE A 69 -17.57 0.42 0.56
CA PHE A 69 -17.07 1.08 -0.64
C PHE A 69 -15.98 2.08 -0.26
N SER A 70 -14.88 2.11 -1.01
CA SER A 70 -13.84 3.13 -0.91
C SER A 70 -13.63 3.79 -2.27
N THR A 71 -13.88 5.10 -2.35
CA THR A 71 -14.08 5.82 -3.62
C THR A 71 -13.18 7.05 -3.78
N ALA A 72 -12.62 7.58 -2.69
CA ALA A 72 -11.75 8.77 -2.68
C ALA A 72 -10.72 8.70 -1.54
N GLU A 73 -9.69 9.56 -1.54
CA GLU A 73 -8.76 9.65 -0.39
C GLU A 73 -9.43 10.24 0.87
N SER A 74 -10.41 11.13 0.69
CA SER A 74 -11.27 11.68 1.75
C SER A 74 -12.61 12.21 1.20
N TYR A 75 -13.56 12.49 2.10
CA TYR A 75 -14.84 13.15 1.76
C TYR A 75 -14.94 14.54 2.39
N ASP A 76 -15.44 15.52 1.63
CA ASP A 76 -15.81 16.83 2.17
C ASP A 76 -17.07 16.73 3.04
N PHE A 77 -16.87 16.78 4.36
CA PHE A 77 -17.94 16.68 5.35
C PHE A 77 -18.79 17.95 5.49
N LEU A 78 -18.35 19.10 4.98
CA LEU A 78 -19.16 20.32 4.96
C LEU A 78 -20.18 20.26 3.83
N HIS A 79 -19.73 19.88 2.62
CA HIS A 79 -20.63 19.69 1.47
C HIS A 79 -21.56 18.47 1.67
N LEU A 80 -21.03 17.34 2.16
CA LEU A 80 -21.84 16.15 2.49
C LEU A 80 -22.98 16.49 3.47
N LYS A 81 -22.74 17.32 4.50
CA LYS A 81 -23.78 17.74 5.45
C LYS A 81 -24.95 18.48 4.79
N SER A 82 -24.74 19.21 3.70
CA SER A 82 -25.80 19.92 2.98
C SER A 82 -26.61 19.03 2.00
N ILE A 83 -26.15 17.81 1.76
CA ILE A 83 -26.74 16.84 0.81
C ILE A 83 -27.44 15.69 1.56
N LEU A 84 -27.03 15.40 2.80
CA LEU A 84 -27.62 14.38 3.66
C LEU A 84 -29.03 14.75 4.15
N PRO A 85 -29.90 13.75 4.43
CA PRO A 85 -31.21 13.98 5.02
C PRO A 85 -31.11 14.52 6.46
N GLU A 86 -32.15 15.23 6.91
CA GLU A 86 -32.19 15.89 8.24
C GLU A 86 -32.02 14.93 9.43
N ASN A 87 -32.25 13.63 9.23
CA ASN A 87 -32.08 12.59 10.26
C ASN A 87 -30.67 11.98 10.31
N ALA A 88 -29.71 12.47 9.51
CA ALA A 88 -28.32 12.01 9.53
C ALA A 88 -27.58 12.50 10.79
N ILE A 89 -27.12 11.55 11.61
CA ILE A 89 -26.44 11.80 12.88
C ILE A 89 -24.93 11.94 12.64
N TYR A 90 -24.35 13.08 13.01
CA TYR A 90 -22.89 13.27 12.96
C TYR A 90 -22.23 12.79 14.26
N LEU A 91 -21.28 11.86 14.13
CA LEU A 91 -20.44 11.34 15.20
C LEU A 91 -19.06 12.01 15.11
N PRO A 92 -18.79 13.07 15.91
CA PRO A 92 -17.59 13.90 15.74
C PRO A 92 -16.28 13.20 16.10
N ARG A 93 -16.32 12.20 16.99
CA ARG A 93 -15.13 11.46 17.45
C ARG A 93 -14.55 10.57 16.36
N ASN A 94 -15.35 9.68 15.76
CA ASN A 94 -14.94 8.85 14.61
C ASN A 94 -14.92 9.63 13.28
N ARG A 95 -15.49 10.85 13.24
CA ARG A 95 -15.72 11.64 12.02
C ARG A 95 -16.55 10.86 10.99
N VAL A 96 -17.74 10.45 11.44
CA VAL A 96 -18.70 9.62 10.68
C VAL A 96 -20.07 10.27 10.63
N PHE A 97 -20.77 10.16 9.50
CA PHE A 97 -22.22 10.35 9.45
C PHE A 97 -22.93 8.99 9.47
N TYR A 98 -23.87 8.82 10.39
CA TYR A 98 -24.75 7.65 10.48
C TYR A 98 -26.15 8.03 9.99
N ILE A 99 -26.67 7.30 8.99
CA ILE A 99 -28.05 7.45 8.51
C ILE A 99 -28.87 6.26 9.04
N PRO A 100 -29.89 6.51 9.89
CA PRO A 100 -30.71 5.44 10.43
C PRO A 100 -31.74 4.93 9.40
N LYS A 101 -32.14 3.67 9.59
CA LYS A 101 -33.13 2.89 8.80
C LYS A 101 -34.49 3.56 8.49
N SER A 102 -34.83 4.71 9.09
CA SER A 102 -36.16 5.35 8.97
C SER A 102 -36.08 6.67 8.19
N SER A 103 -35.90 6.58 6.88
CA SER A 103 -35.69 7.71 5.96
C SER A 103 -36.67 7.75 4.78
N PHE A 104 -37.89 7.23 4.98
CA PHE A 104 -38.92 6.91 3.96
C PHE A 104 -38.56 5.72 3.04
N ASP A 105 -39.57 5.00 2.56
CA ASP A 105 -39.42 3.73 1.85
C ASP A 105 -38.73 3.89 0.48
N ILE A 106 -37.63 3.15 0.27
CA ILE A 106 -37.63 1.80 -0.33
C ILE A 106 -36.27 1.13 0.01
N ASP A 107 -36.28 0.16 0.94
CA ASP A 107 -35.12 -0.70 1.28
C ASP A 107 -33.77 0.01 1.60
N ILE A 108 -33.81 1.09 2.38
CA ILE A 108 -32.62 1.67 3.00
C ILE A 108 -32.49 1.15 4.44
N ARG A 109 -31.30 0.65 4.77
CA ARG A 109 -30.90 0.19 6.11
C ARG A 109 -29.80 1.13 6.66
N ASP A 110 -29.14 0.73 7.74
CA ASP A 110 -28.09 1.48 8.42
C ASP A 110 -26.91 1.81 7.47
N ILE A 111 -26.59 3.10 7.32
CA ILE A 111 -25.45 3.59 6.51
C ILE A 111 -24.47 4.34 7.40
N PHE A 112 -23.18 4.04 7.28
CA PHE A 112 -22.08 4.78 7.90
C PHE A 112 -21.16 5.37 6.82
N ILE A 113 -20.99 6.70 6.81
CA ILE A 113 -20.14 7.42 5.87
C ILE A 113 -18.95 7.99 6.63
N PHE A 114 -17.73 7.64 6.24
CA PHE A 114 -16.49 7.98 6.94
C PHE A 114 -15.78 9.13 6.23
N SER A 115 -15.18 10.07 6.99
CA SER A 115 -14.46 11.22 6.40
C SER A 115 -13.24 10.85 5.55
N SER A 116 -12.86 9.56 5.55
CA SER A 116 -11.79 8.95 4.81
C SER A 116 -12.07 8.55 3.35
N GLY A 117 -13.22 8.95 2.79
CA GLY A 117 -13.55 8.62 1.40
C GLY A 117 -14.12 7.20 1.22
N SER A 118 -14.71 6.66 2.29
CA SER A 118 -15.33 5.34 2.34
C SER A 118 -16.70 5.38 3.01
N PHE A 119 -17.60 4.46 2.62
CA PHE A 119 -18.89 4.27 3.30
C PHE A 119 -19.26 2.79 3.38
N VAL A 120 -20.11 2.44 4.35
CA VAL A 120 -20.58 1.07 4.61
C VAL A 120 -22.10 1.07 4.70
N ILE A 121 -22.74 0.15 3.98
CA ILE A 121 -24.20 -0.06 3.99
C ILE A 121 -24.47 -1.47 4.51
N TRP A 122 -25.26 -1.56 5.57
CA TRP A 122 -25.69 -2.85 6.13
C TRP A 122 -26.89 -3.37 5.36
N GLY A 123 -26.81 -4.59 4.81
CA GLY A 123 -27.96 -5.40 4.39
C GLY A 123 -28.81 -4.88 3.22
N SER A 124 -28.42 -3.80 2.55
CA SER A 124 -28.97 -3.49 1.22
C SER A 124 -28.26 -4.31 0.16
N SER A 125 -28.91 -4.56 -0.98
CA SER A 125 -28.30 -5.32 -2.08
C SER A 125 -27.29 -4.45 -2.85
N ILE A 126 -26.37 -5.09 -3.56
CA ILE A 126 -25.27 -4.38 -4.24
C ILE A 126 -25.75 -3.29 -5.21
N GLU A 127 -26.86 -3.50 -5.91
CA GLU A 127 -27.43 -2.55 -6.87
C GLU A 127 -27.94 -1.28 -6.18
N LYS A 128 -28.52 -1.42 -4.97
CA LYS A 128 -28.98 -0.30 -4.16
C LYS A 128 -27.82 0.49 -3.57
N CYS A 129 -26.74 -0.20 -3.19
CA CYS A 129 -25.51 0.46 -2.76
C CYS A 129 -24.82 1.23 -3.91
N GLU A 130 -24.82 0.69 -5.13
CA GLU A 130 -24.34 1.40 -6.31
C GLU A 130 -25.29 2.53 -6.76
N TYR A 131 -26.59 2.43 -6.51
CA TYR A 131 -27.52 3.55 -6.67
C TYR A 131 -27.23 4.69 -5.68
N PHE A 132 -26.97 4.37 -4.40
CA PHE A 132 -26.56 5.34 -3.39
C PHE A 132 -25.24 6.03 -3.76
N LEU A 133 -24.23 5.27 -4.19
CA LEU A 133 -22.95 5.79 -4.70
C LEU A 133 -23.16 6.84 -5.80
N ASN A 134 -23.95 6.51 -6.82
CA ASN A 134 -24.13 7.36 -8.00
C ASN A 134 -25.06 8.56 -7.75
N THR A 135 -25.95 8.47 -6.76
CA THR A 135 -26.96 9.50 -6.47
C THR A 135 -26.48 10.50 -5.41
N VAL A 136 -25.88 10.01 -4.31
CA VAL A 136 -25.48 10.84 -3.15
C VAL A 136 -24.01 11.25 -3.26
N ILE A 137 -23.09 10.28 -3.34
CA ILE A 137 -21.63 10.56 -3.31
C ILE A 137 -21.16 11.17 -4.64
N ARG A 138 -21.61 10.62 -5.77
CA ARG A 138 -21.24 11.03 -7.14
C ARG A 138 -22.36 11.78 -7.89
N GLY A 139 -23.35 12.30 -7.16
CA GLY A 139 -24.43 13.10 -7.73
C GLY A 139 -23.91 14.35 -8.46
N LYS A 140 -24.67 14.85 -9.45
CA LYS A 140 -24.23 15.92 -10.39
C LYS A 140 -23.72 17.23 -9.77
N PHE A 141 -24.01 17.48 -8.49
CA PHE A 141 -23.64 18.69 -7.75
C PHE A 141 -22.84 18.38 -6.47
N SER A 142 -22.41 17.13 -6.27
CA SER A 142 -21.92 16.69 -4.96
C SER A 142 -20.57 17.32 -4.57
N GLY A 143 -19.54 17.18 -5.40
CA GLY A 143 -18.18 17.63 -5.09
C GLY A 143 -17.53 16.96 -3.87
N ILE A 144 -18.15 15.91 -3.32
CA ILE A 144 -17.79 15.30 -2.03
C ILE A 144 -16.45 14.56 -2.10
N GLU A 145 -16.13 13.92 -3.23
CA GLU A 145 -14.93 13.09 -3.39
C GLU A 145 -13.66 13.96 -3.53
N ILE A 146 -12.86 14.03 -2.46
CA ILE A 146 -11.54 14.67 -2.46
C ILE A 146 -10.50 13.62 -2.88
N SER A 147 -9.81 13.88 -3.99
CA SER A 147 -8.98 12.89 -4.71
C SER A 147 -9.76 11.59 -5.01
N PRO A 148 -10.73 11.60 -5.94
CA PRO A 148 -11.49 10.41 -6.31
C PRO A 148 -10.56 9.33 -6.92
N TYR A 149 -10.74 8.09 -6.49
CA TYR A 149 -10.05 6.94 -7.07
C TYR A 149 -10.62 6.62 -8.45
N HIS A 150 -9.74 6.40 -9.43
CA HIS A 150 -10.11 6.03 -10.81
C HIS A 150 -10.98 4.76 -10.86
N LYS A 151 -10.75 3.83 -9.94
CA LYS A 151 -11.56 2.63 -9.75
C LYS A 151 -11.83 2.50 -8.25
N TYR A 152 -13.09 2.64 -7.84
CA TYR A 152 -13.47 2.38 -6.46
C TYR A 152 -13.33 0.88 -6.14
N LYS A 153 -13.05 0.56 -4.88
CA LYS A 153 -13.13 -0.81 -4.37
C LYS A 153 -14.45 -1.00 -3.62
N LYS A 154 -14.92 -2.25 -3.63
CA LYS A 154 -16.03 -2.71 -2.79
C LYS A 154 -15.67 -4.05 -2.15
N GLU A 155 -16.05 -4.23 -0.90
CA GLU A 155 -15.92 -5.48 -0.16
C GLU A 155 -17.28 -5.87 0.40
N VAL A 156 -17.57 -7.17 0.45
CA VAL A 156 -18.86 -7.73 0.90
C VAL A 156 -18.59 -8.75 2.00
N PHE A 157 -19.25 -8.59 3.13
CA PHE A 157 -19.20 -9.54 4.25
C PHE A 157 -20.59 -10.08 4.57
N TYR A 158 -20.66 -11.32 5.04
CA TYR A 158 -21.91 -12.00 5.38
C TYR A 158 -22.06 -12.11 6.89
N TYR A 159 -23.25 -11.77 7.39
CA TYR A 159 -23.58 -11.84 8.81
C TYR A 159 -24.93 -12.49 9.05
N GLU A 160 -25.03 -13.24 10.15
CA GLU A 160 -26.31 -13.67 10.71
C GLU A 160 -26.65 -12.81 11.92
N LYS A 161 -27.88 -12.28 11.99
CA LYS A 161 -28.43 -11.73 13.23
C LYS A 161 -29.20 -12.82 13.97
N ASN A 162 -28.61 -13.32 15.04
CA ASN A 162 -29.28 -14.25 15.94
C ASN A 162 -30.49 -13.55 16.61
N LYS A 163 -31.61 -14.27 16.76
CA LYS A 163 -32.87 -13.72 17.31
C LYS A 163 -32.90 -13.66 18.83
N ASN A 164 -32.06 -14.45 19.52
CA ASN A 164 -32.12 -14.63 20.98
C ASN A 164 -30.94 -13.97 21.72
N LYS A 165 -29.95 -13.45 20.99
CA LYS A 165 -28.87 -12.58 21.48
C LYS A 165 -28.51 -11.63 20.35
N ASP A 166 -28.35 -10.33 20.62
CA ASP A 166 -27.99 -9.30 19.63
C ASP A 166 -26.51 -9.36 19.16
N LEU A 167 -25.95 -10.57 19.07
CA LEU A 167 -24.59 -10.80 18.60
C LEU A 167 -24.58 -11.03 17.08
N ILE A 168 -23.64 -10.38 16.41
CA ILE A 168 -23.39 -10.52 14.97
C ILE A 168 -22.37 -11.65 14.81
N THR A 169 -22.80 -12.80 14.27
CA THR A 169 -21.85 -13.89 13.95
C THR A 169 -21.22 -13.60 12.58
N ILE A 170 -19.91 -13.33 12.58
CA ILE A 170 -19.10 -13.10 11.37
C ILE A 170 -18.54 -14.44 10.91
N GLY A 171 -18.70 -14.77 9.63
CA GLY A 171 -18.50 -16.13 9.13
C GLY A 171 -17.06 -16.48 8.70
N ASN A 172 -16.27 -17.06 9.62
CA ASN A 172 -15.30 -18.11 9.31
C ASN A 172 -14.98 -18.90 10.61
N ASP A 173 -15.18 -20.22 10.61
CA ASP A 173 -15.00 -21.21 11.70
C ASP A 173 -14.57 -20.68 13.09
N PHE A 174 -15.53 -20.20 13.90
CA PHE A 174 -15.32 -19.77 15.29
C PHE A 174 -15.85 -20.79 16.31
N ASP A 175 -15.00 -21.22 17.24
CA ASP A 175 -15.37 -22.11 18.35
C ASP A 175 -15.92 -21.29 19.55
N HIS A 176 -17.21 -21.44 19.84
CA HIS A 176 -18.01 -20.47 20.61
C HIS A 176 -17.86 -20.54 22.14
N SER A 177 -16.84 -21.21 22.68
CA SER A 177 -16.75 -21.60 24.09
C SER A 177 -16.41 -20.52 25.12
N LYS A 178 -16.22 -19.24 24.73
CA LYS A 178 -15.70 -18.17 25.61
C LYS A 178 -16.40 -16.80 25.58
N ILE A 179 -17.59 -16.67 24.99
CA ILE A 179 -18.34 -15.38 24.97
C ILE A 179 -19.62 -15.48 25.82
N SER A 180 -19.43 -15.36 27.13
CA SER A 180 -20.48 -15.16 28.12
C SER A 180 -20.26 -13.86 28.89
N ASP A 181 -21.37 -13.15 29.14
CA ASP A 181 -21.55 -12.06 30.12
C ASP A 181 -21.57 -10.62 29.55
N PHE A 182 -22.58 -10.38 28.71
CA PHE A 182 -23.12 -9.03 28.52
C PHE A 182 -24.66 -9.02 28.48
N GLU A 183 -25.24 -8.59 29.60
CA GLU A 183 -26.62 -8.10 29.69
C GLU A 183 -26.67 -6.56 29.71
N SER A 184 -27.86 -6.02 29.46
CA SER A 184 -28.29 -4.64 29.74
C SER A 184 -27.39 -3.48 29.31
N ILE A 185 -27.38 -3.18 28.01
CA ILE A 185 -27.69 -1.88 27.37
C ILE A 185 -27.71 -2.20 25.86
N ALA A 186 -28.90 -2.27 25.26
CA ALA A 186 -29.07 -2.94 23.96
C ALA A 186 -28.88 -2.00 22.75
N SER A 187 -29.64 -0.91 22.66
CA SER A 187 -29.66 -0.04 21.47
C SER A 187 -28.27 0.51 21.10
N ASP A 188 -27.63 1.16 22.07
CA ASP A 188 -26.48 2.02 21.82
C ASP A 188 -25.22 1.16 21.57
N ASN A 189 -25.05 0.07 22.33
CA ASN A 189 -23.94 -0.86 22.13
C ASN A 189 -24.03 -1.60 20.78
N ILE A 190 -25.23 -1.92 20.29
CA ILE A 190 -25.39 -2.53 18.95
C ILE A 190 -24.95 -1.55 17.87
N ILE A 191 -25.39 -0.28 17.94
CA ILE A 191 -24.99 0.73 16.95
C ILE A 191 -23.48 1.01 17.03
N MET A 192 -22.88 1.01 18.22
CA MET A 192 -21.44 1.18 18.39
C MET A 192 -20.63 -0.04 17.90
N ALA A 193 -21.15 -1.26 18.02
CA ALA A 193 -20.53 -2.47 17.45
C ALA A 193 -20.71 -2.56 15.92
N GLN A 194 -21.85 -2.10 15.38
CA GLN A 194 -22.03 -1.88 13.95
C GLN A 194 -21.05 -0.82 13.43
N LEU A 195 -20.84 0.28 14.18
CA LEU A 195 -19.87 1.32 13.86
C LEU A 195 -18.43 0.77 13.87
N SER A 196 -18.03 -0.01 14.89
CA SER A 196 -16.67 -0.58 14.95
C SER A 196 -16.42 -1.54 13.80
N PHE A 197 -17.35 -2.45 13.50
CA PHE A 197 -17.24 -3.33 12.34
C PHE A 197 -17.22 -2.55 11.01
N SER A 198 -18.05 -1.50 10.90
CA SER A 198 -18.06 -0.63 9.71
C SER A 198 -16.75 0.14 9.53
N GLU A 199 -16.11 0.59 10.62
CA GLU A 199 -14.84 1.30 10.54
C GLU A 199 -13.71 0.35 10.10
N SER A 200 -13.64 -0.85 10.68
CA SER A 200 -12.73 -1.92 10.23
C SER A 200 -12.96 -2.29 8.76
N MET A 201 -14.22 -2.43 8.34
CA MET A 201 -14.58 -2.81 6.97
C MET A 201 -14.28 -1.68 5.96
N ALA A 202 -14.47 -0.42 6.33
CA ALA A 202 -14.09 0.75 5.52
C ALA A 202 -12.56 0.86 5.36
N ARG A 203 -11.80 0.63 6.45
CA ARG A 203 -10.33 0.54 6.43
C ARG A 203 -9.88 -0.59 5.51
N SER A 204 -10.51 -1.77 5.60
CA SER A 204 -10.24 -2.93 4.74
C SER A 204 -10.49 -2.62 3.25
N SER A 205 -11.65 -2.05 2.90
CA SER A 205 -11.95 -1.69 1.50
C SER A 205 -11.02 -0.61 0.94
N LYS A 206 -10.45 0.25 1.80
CA LYS A 206 -9.46 1.27 1.42
C LYS A 206 -8.05 0.70 1.31
N LEU A 207 -7.64 -0.22 2.19
CA LEU A 207 -6.42 -1.01 2.05
C LEU A 207 -6.44 -1.77 0.71
N SER A 208 -7.60 -2.32 0.35
CA SER A 208 -7.88 -2.90 -0.97
C SER A 208 -7.58 -1.96 -2.15
N VAL A 209 -7.73 -0.63 -2.02
CA VAL A 209 -7.34 0.33 -3.09
C VAL A 209 -5.82 0.47 -3.14
N LEU A 210 -5.19 0.65 -1.98
CA LEU A 210 -3.74 0.86 -1.86
C LEU A 210 -2.95 -0.38 -2.29
N GLU A 211 -3.48 -1.58 -2.05
CA GLU A 211 -2.96 -2.86 -2.57
C GLU A 211 -2.94 -2.91 -4.10
N ASP A 212 -4.04 -2.49 -4.77
CA ASP A 212 -4.11 -2.39 -6.25
C ASP A 212 -3.10 -1.35 -6.76
N GLU A 213 -3.04 -0.15 -6.16
CA GLU A 213 -2.09 0.89 -6.60
C GLU A 213 -0.62 0.48 -6.39
N LEU A 214 -0.30 -0.18 -5.28
CA LEU A 214 1.04 -0.67 -4.97
C LEU A 214 1.45 -1.84 -5.89
N GLU A 215 0.55 -2.78 -6.18
CA GLU A 215 0.85 -3.86 -7.13
C GLU A 215 1.04 -3.31 -8.55
N ASN A 216 0.24 -2.32 -8.96
CA ASN A 216 0.44 -1.59 -10.22
C ASN A 216 1.79 -0.85 -10.27
N TYR A 217 2.21 -0.22 -9.17
CA TYR A 217 3.53 0.41 -9.07
C TYR A 217 4.66 -0.64 -9.15
N LEU A 218 4.55 -1.75 -8.42
CA LEU A 218 5.50 -2.87 -8.47
C LEU A 218 5.59 -3.51 -9.86
N ASN A 219 4.46 -3.67 -10.57
CA ASN A 219 4.44 -4.17 -11.95
C ASN A 219 5.31 -3.32 -12.88
N GLN A 220 5.35 -2.00 -12.70
CA GLN A 220 6.26 -1.10 -13.45
C GLN A 220 7.74 -1.17 -13.00
N LEU A 221 8.07 -1.93 -11.96
CA LEU A 221 9.44 -2.15 -11.50
C LEU A 221 9.97 -3.56 -11.84
N LYS A 222 9.09 -4.53 -12.13
CA LYS A 222 9.46 -5.95 -12.32
C LYS A 222 10.53 -6.20 -13.39
N THR A 223 10.62 -5.36 -14.43
CA THR A 223 11.63 -5.46 -15.52
C THR A 223 12.98 -4.79 -15.20
N ILE A 224 13.09 -4.08 -14.07
CA ILE A 224 14.31 -3.34 -13.71
C ILE A 224 15.44 -4.27 -13.25
N PRO A 225 15.22 -5.27 -12.38
CA PRO A 225 16.27 -6.23 -12.01
C PRO A 225 16.87 -6.95 -13.23
N ASP A 226 16.03 -7.40 -14.17
CA ASP A 226 16.47 -8.06 -15.41
C ASP A 226 17.36 -7.14 -16.26
N SER A 227 17.00 -5.86 -16.34
CA SER A 227 17.80 -4.85 -17.04
C SER A 227 19.17 -4.63 -16.38
N LEU A 228 19.21 -4.62 -15.04
CA LEU A 228 20.44 -4.49 -14.26
C LEU A 228 21.36 -5.72 -14.39
N VAL A 229 20.80 -6.94 -14.52
CA VAL A 229 21.57 -8.16 -14.85
C VAL A 229 22.26 -8.04 -16.22
N LEU A 230 21.64 -7.33 -17.17
CA LEU A 230 22.26 -6.99 -18.47
C LEU A 230 23.23 -5.79 -18.41
N GLY A 231 23.55 -5.28 -17.22
CA GLY A 231 24.42 -4.13 -17.01
C GLY A 231 23.82 -2.78 -17.45
N LYS A 232 22.50 -2.71 -17.65
CA LYS A 232 21.81 -1.52 -18.15
C LYS A 232 20.91 -0.92 -17.07
N VAL A 233 21.01 0.40 -16.85
CA VAL A 233 20.00 1.13 -16.09
C VAL A 233 18.91 1.57 -17.08
N PRO A 234 17.67 1.04 -17.01
CA PRO A 234 16.63 1.30 -18.00
C PRO A 234 15.89 2.63 -17.79
N LEU A 235 16.24 3.40 -16.76
CA LEU A 235 15.57 4.63 -16.34
C LEU A 235 16.52 5.82 -16.28
N SER A 236 16.04 6.99 -16.68
CA SER A 236 16.71 8.26 -16.43
C SER A 236 16.64 8.68 -14.96
N ARG A 237 17.51 9.63 -14.58
CA ARG A 237 17.46 10.28 -13.26
C ARG A 237 16.10 10.92 -12.96
N SER A 238 15.45 11.50 -13.97
CA SER A 238 14.13 12.14 -13.82
C SER A 238 13.05 11.10 -13.48
N GLU A 239 13.04 9.95 -14.15
CA GLU A 239 12.07 8.87 -13.89
C GLU A 239 12.28 8.23 -12.52
N ILE A 240 13.52 8.07 -12.07
CA ILE A 240 13.82 7.59 -10.71
C ILE A 240 13.41 8.62 -9.64
N ILE A 241 13.52 9.92 -9.90
CA ILE A 241 12.98 10.97 -9.01
C ILE A 241 11.44 10.94 -9.01
N LYS A 242 10.79 10.73 -10.15
CA LYS A 242 9.32 10.57 -10.22
C LYS A 242 8.84 9.34 -9.44
N LYS A 243 9.48 8.18 -9.66
CA LYS A 243 9.18 6.92 -8.94
C LYS A 243 9.51 7.01 -7.44
N THR A 244 10.54 7.77 -7.07
CA THR A 244 10.82 8.17 -5.67
C THR A 244 9.64 8.94 -5.08
N GLY A 245 9.13 9.95 -5.79
CA GLY A 245 7.98 10.75 -5.36
C GLY A 245 6.71 9.91 -5.17
N THR A 246 6.41 8.97 -6.08
CA THR A 246 5.24 8.09 -5.93
C THR A 246 5.38 7.12 -4.75
N LEU A 247 6.58 6.55 -4.51
CA LEU A 247 6.80 5.68 -3.35
C LEU A 247 6.73 6.45 -2.02
N LEU A 248 7.20 7.70 -1.99
CA LEU A 248 7.02 8.59 -0.84
C LEU A 248 5.55 8.97 -0.63
N ARG A 249 4.74 9.16 -1.69
CA ARG A 249 3.29 9.33 -1.57
C ARG A 249 2.62 8.10 -0.96
N PHE A 250 3.01 6.88 -1.36
CA PHE A 250 2.48 5.66 -0.72
C PHE A 250 2.84 5.58 0.77
N ARG A 251 4.13 5.74 1.13
CA ARG A 251 4.57 5.81 2.55
C ARG A 251 3.83 6.91 3.33
N SER A 252 3.57 8.07 2.71
CA SER A 252 2.77 9.14 3.30
C SER A 252 1.30 8.77 3.48
N HIS A 253 0.71 7.98 2.57
CA HIS A 253 -0.69 7.56 2.68
C HIS A 253 -0.88 6.59 3.86
N PHE A 254 0.05 5.65 4.07
CA PHE A 254 -0.01 4.72 5.20
C PHE A 254 0.30 5.39 6.55
N ASN A 255 1.23 6.34 6.61
CA ASN A 255 1.74 6.86 7.88
C ASN A 255 1.10 8.18 8.37
N LEU A 256 0.46 8.97 7.49
CA LEU A 256 0.00 10.33 7.83
C LEU A 256 -1.51 10.57 7.64
N TYR A 257 -2.28 9.57 7.23
CA TYR A 257 -3.74 9.70 7.16
C TYR A 257 -4.40 9.52 8.54
N PRO A 258 -5.55 10.17 8.81
CA PRO A 258 -6.24 10.04 10.11
C PRO A 258 -6.68 8.61 10.46
N GLU A 259 -6.91 7.78 9.44
CA GLU A 259 -6.95 6.33 9.60
C GLU A 259 -5.52 5.80 9.70
N ASN A 260 -4.86 5.96 10.86
CA ASN A 260 -3.66 5.18 11.09
C ASN A 260 -4.07 3.70 11.10
N PHE A 261 -3.60 2.95 10.11
CA PHE A 261 -3.88 1.52 9.97
C PHE A 261 -3.19 0.69 11.07
N LEU A 262 -2.13 1.24 11.69
CA LEU A 262 -1.31 0.57 12.70
C LEU A 262 -1.85 0.74 14.13
N ASP A 263 -2.58 1.82 14.40
CA ASP A 263 -3.05 2.16 15.75
C ASP A 263 -4.56 1.89 15.91
N LEU A 264 -4.94 1.33 17.06
CA LEU A 264 -6.31 1.30 17.55
C LEU A 264 -6.74 2.73 17.94
N PRO A 265 -7.83 3.29 17.37
CA PRO A 265 -8.26 4.64 17.72
C PRO A 265 -8.61 4.82 19.20
N GLU A 266 -8.21 5.94 19.78
CA GLU A 266 -8.42 6.32 21.19
C GLU A 266 -9.91 6.21 21.62
N PHE A 267 -10.85 6.44 20.71
CA PHE A 267 -12.28 6.24 20.94
C PHE A 267 -12.63 4.82 21.44
N TYR A 268 -11.93 3.80 20.96
CA TYR A 268 -12.16 2.41 21.37
C TYR A 268 -11.49 2.08 22.71
N TRP A 269 -10.41 2.79 23.10
CA TRP A 269 -9.74 2.61 24.39
C TRP A 269 -10.63 3.00 25.58
N GLU A 270 -11.62 3.88 25.39
CA GLU A 270 -12.60 4.23 26.42
C GLU A 270 -13.56 3.08 26.78
N ASN A 271 -13.69 2.04 25.93
CA ASN A 271 -14.64 0.96 26.15
C ASN A 271 -14.12 -0.39 25.61
N VAL A 272 -13.64 -1.23 26.54
CA VAL A 272 -13.13 -2.60 26.32
C VAL A 272 -14.05 -3.45 25.43
N LYS A 273 -15.37 -3.25 25.46
CA LYS A 273 -16.31 -3.98 24.57
C LYS A 273 -16.16 -3.60 23.10
N LEU A 274 -15.96 -2.32 22.83
CA LEU A 274 -15.86 -1.79 21.47
C LEU A 274 -14.46 -1.99 20.91
N GLU A 275 -13.42 -1.93 21.77
CA GLU A 275 -12.10 -2.47 21.48
C GLU A 275 -12.17 -3.95 21.08
N GLU A 276 -12.78 -4.83 21.89
CA GLU A 276 -12.89 -6.26 21.57
C GLU A 276 -13.66 -6.50 20.25
N CYS A 277 -14.74 -5.75 20.00
CA CYS A 277 -15.48 -5.81 18.72
C CYS A 277 -14.65 -5.33 17.52
N TYR A 278 -13.87 -4.25 17.67
CA TYR A 278 -13.01 -3.71 16.62
C TYR A 278 -11.81 -4.64 16.32
N LEU A 279 -11.16 -5.20 17.35
CA LEU A 279 -10.06 -6.14 17.20
C LEU A 279 -10.52 -7.44 16.50
N LYS A 280 -11.67 -8.00 16.89
CA LYS A 280 -12.29 -9.16 16.20
C LYS A 280 -12.70 -8.85 14.77
N ALA A 281 -13.17 -7.63 14.49
CA ALA A 281 -13.46 -7.21 13.12
C ALA A 281 -12.18 -7.16 12.27
N ASN A 282 -11.09 -6.59 12.79
CA ASN A 282 -9.79 -6.57 12.10
C ASN A 282 -9.20 -7.97 11.90
N GLU A 283 -9.37 -8.88 12.85
CA GLU A 283 -8.98 -10.29 12.74
C GLU A 283 -9.78 -10.99 11.64
N ALA A 284 -11.12 -10.85 11.62
CA ALA A 284 -11.99 -11.40 10.59
C ALA A 284 -11.82 -10.79 9.18
N LEU A 285 -11.03 -9.72 9.05
CA LEU A 285 -10.66 -9.04 7.80
C LEU A 285 -9.20 -9.32 7.36
N ASP A 286 -8.48 -10.20 8.08
CA ASP A 286 -7.03 -10.46 7.93
C ASP A 286 -6.18 -9.17 7.92
N MET A 287 -6.64 -8.12 8.60
CA MET A 287 -6.19 -6.74 8.37
C MET A 287 -4.69 -6.57 8.68
N ASN A 288 -4.23 -7.16 9.78
CA ASN A 288 -2.81 -7.17 10.17
C ASN A 288 -1.92 -7.91 9.15
N LEU A 289 -2.36 -9.11 8.71
CA LEU A 289 -1.63 -9.92 7.72
C LEU A 289 -1.48 -9.19 6.38
N ARG A 290 -2.54 -8.50 5.95
CA ARG A 290 -2.54 -7.67 4.74
C ARG A 290 -1.60 -6.48 4.86
N LEU A 291 -1.61 -5.78 6.00
CA LEU A 291 -0.65 -4.70 6.28
C LEU A 291 0.81 -5.19 6.26
N ASP A 292 1.12 -6.35 6.83
CA ASP A 292 2.49 -6.91 6.80
C ASP A 292 2.96 -7.24 5.38
N ILE A 293 2.08 -7.79 4.54
CA ILE A 293 2.35 -8.03 3.12
C ILE A 293 2.60 -6.71 2.38
N VAL A 294 1.79 -5.68 2.63
CA VAL A 294 1.93 -4.34 2.05
C VAL A 294 3.21 -3.64 2.51
N ASN A 295 3.55 -3.70 3.79
CA ASN A 295 4.79 -3.18 4.35
C ASN A 295 6.02 -3.88 3.75
N THR A 296 5.97 -5.20 3.59
CA THR A 296 7.02 -5.99 2.92
C THR A 296 7.20 -5.54 1.46
N LYS A 297 6.09 -5.36 0.72
CA LYS A 297 6.09 -4.82 -0.65
C LYS A 297 6.69 -3.40 -0.74
N LEU A 298 6.36 -2.51 0.19
CA LEU A 298 6.91 -1.15 0.26
C LEU A 298 8.41 -1.13 0.60
N ASN A 299 8.86 -2.04 1.46
CA ASN A 299 10.27 -2.15 1.83
C ASN A 299 11.12 -2.63 0.64
N TYR A 300 10.69 -3.69 -0.05
CA TYR A 300 11.32 -4.15 -1.30
C TYR A 300 11.40 -3.03 -2.36
N ALA A 301 10.32 -2.27 -2.54
CA ALA A 301 10.31 -1.12 -3.45
C ALA A 301 11.32 -0.02 -3.05
N THR A 302 11.52 0.18 -1.74
CA THR A 302 12.49 1.15 -1.19
C THR A 302 13.94 0.69 -1.42
N GLU A 303 14.23 -0.60 -1.24
CA GLU A 303 15.55 -1.20 -1.46
C GLU A 303 15.97 -1.16 -2.94
N LEU A 304 15.03 -1.48 -3.84
CA LEU A 304 15.24 -1.39 -5.29
C LEU A 304 15.51 0.07 -5.71
N GLN A 305 14.73 1.02 -5.18
CA GLN A 305 14.91 2.45 -5.40
C GLN A 305 16.28 2.96 -4.87
N PHE A 306 16.70 2.53 -3.68
CA PHE A 306 18.02 2.87 -3.12
C PHE A 306 19.15 2.35 -4.01
N THR A 307 19.07 1.08 -4.42
CA THR A 307 20.04 0.42 -5.31
C THR A 307 20.18 1.17 -6.64
N LEU A 308 19.06 1.56 -7.27
CA LEU A 308 19.07 2.37 -8.50
C LEU A 308 19.76 3.72 -8.31
N ARG A 309 19.53 4.40 -7.18
CA ARG A 309 20.18 5.68 -6.87
C ARG A 309 21.68 5.53 -6.69
N GLN A 310 22.14 4.45 -6.06
CA GLN A 310 23.57 4.15 -5.88
C GLN A 310 24.28 3.96 -7.23
N VAL A 311 23.75 3.08 -8.10
CA VAL A 311 24.32 2.82 -9.44
C VAL A 311 24.38 4.09 -10.31
N LEU A 312 23.37 4.95 -10.23
CA LEU A 312 23.40 6.24 -10.93
C LEU A 312 24.31 7.30 -10.29
N SER A 313 24.64 7.19 -9.00
CA SER A 313 25.53 8.12 -8.29
C SER A 313 26.98 7.92 -8.70
N GLU A 314 27.44 6.66 -8.77
CA GLU A 314 28.79 6.26 -9.19
C GLU A 314 29.16 6.82 -10.58
N ASN A 315 28.20 6.77 -11.51
CA ASN A 315 28.29 7.36 -12.84
C ASN A 315 28.43 8.90 -12.86
N THR A 316 28.15 9.61 -11.76
CA THR A 316 28.43 11.06 -11.64
C THR A 316 29.87 11.32 -11.27
N THR A 317 30.38 10.58 -10.28
CA THR A 317 31.73 10.77 -9.73
C THR A 317 32.77 10.61 -10.83
N HIS A 318 32.65 9.55 -11.64
CA HIS A 318 33.52 9.30 -12.80
C HIS A 318 33.50 10.45 -13.82
N ARG A 319 32.37 11.16 -14.00
CA ARG A 319 32.31 12.32 -14.93
C ARG A 319 33.03 13.54 -14.36
N LEU A 320 32.91 13.79 -13.06
CA LEU A 320 33.64 14.88 -12.39
C LEU A 320 35.15 14.59 -12.37
N GLU A 321 35.55 13.35 -12.11
CA GLU A 321 36.94 12.89 -12.19
C GLU A 321 37.53 13.12 -13.60
N LEU A 322 36.82 12.71 -14.66
CA LEU A 322 37.26 12.95 -16.04
C LEU A 322 37.40 14.46 -16.36
N ILE A 323 36.48 15.30 -15.89
CA ILE A 323 36.56 16.76 -16.08
C ILE A 323 37.82 17.32 -15.39
N ILE A 324 38.12 16.90 -14.15
CA ILE A 324 39.30 17.33 -13.41
C ILE A 324 40.59 16.88 -14.13
N ILE A 325 40.66 15.62 -14.57
CA ILE A 325 41.80 15.09 -15.33
C ILE A 325 42.01 15.89 -16.63
N TRP A 326 40.93 16.22 -17.34
CA TRP A 326 41.00 16.95 -18.62
C TRP A 326 41.45 18.41 -18.45
N LEU A 327 41.02 19.08 -17.38
CA LEU A 327 41.49 20.42 -17.00
C LEU A 327 43.00 20.42 -16.69
N ILE A 328 43.47 19.48 -15.88
CA ILE A 328 44.91 19.33 -15.54
C ILE A 328 45.75 19.04 -16.79
N PHE A 329 45.23 18.22 -17.71
CA PHE A 329 45.89 17.93 -18.98
C PHE A 329 46.09 19.19 -19.84
N ILE A 330 45.06 20.04 -19.97
CA ILE A 330 45.15 21.30 -20.73
C ILE A 330 46.18 22.26 -20.11
N GLU A 331 46.14 22.45 -18.79
CA GLU A 331 47.10 23.31 -18.08
C GLU A 331 48.55 22.83 -18.32
N THR A 332 48.78 21.52 -18.27
CA THR A 332 50.08 20.90 -18.54
C THR A 332 50.55 21.15 -19.98
N VAL A 333 49.65 21.08 -20.96
CA VAL A 333 49.96 21.34 -22.38
C VAL A 333 50.33 22.81 -22.60
N PHE A 334 49.61 23.77 -21.98
CA PHE A 334 49.95 25.19 -22.07
C PHE A 334 51.29 25.50 -21.40
N ALA A 335 51.55 24.96 -20.20
CA ALA A 335 52.81 25.16 -19.49
C ALA A 335 54.02 24.65 -20.29
N VAL A 336 53.90 23.45 -20.89
CA VAL A 336 54.95 22.88 -21.77
C VAL A 336 55.12 23.68 -23.06
N GLY A 337 54.02 24.14 -23.67
CA GLY A 337 54.07 24.99 -24.87
C GLY A 337 54.79 26.32 -24.63
N GLY A 338 54.46 27.02 -23.54
CA GLY A 338 55.12 28.27 -23.15
C GLY A 338 56.61 28.10 -22.81
N TYR A 339 56.97 26.96 -22.19
CA TYR A 339 58.38 26.61 -21.94
C TYR A 339 59.18 26.43 -23.24
N PHE A 340 58.60 25.78 -24.26
CA PHE A 340 59.24 25.64 -25.57
C PHE A 340 59.39 26.97 -26.31
N ASP A 341 58.40 27.87 -26.28
CA ASP A 341 58.54 29.22 -26.86
C ASP A 341 59.67 30.00 -26.16
N THR A 342 59.74 29.93 -24.82
CA THR A 342 60.79 30.58 -24.04
C THR A 342 62.19 30.07 -24.41
N ILE A 343 62.36 28.76 -24.63
CA ILE A 343 63.62 28.19 -25.12
C ILE A 343 63.94 28.61 -26.55
N HIS A 344 62.93 28.70 -27.43
CA HIS A 344 63.16 29.12 -28.82
C HIS A 344 63.55 30.61 -28.90
N LYS A 345 62.96 31.43 -28.03
CA LYS A 345 63.22 32.87 -27.91
C LYS A 345 64.61 33.17 -27.31
N ASN A 346 65.10 32.33 -26.41
CA ASN A 346 66.48 32.37 -25.88
C ASN A 346 67.53 31.72 -26.80
N LYS A 347 67.17 31.32 -28.03
CA LYS A 347 68.07 30.78 -29.07
C LYS A 347 68.20 31.68 -30.31
N LYS A 348 67.65 32.89 -30.25
CA LYS A 348 67.86 33.99 -31.19
C LYS A 348 68.56 35.15 -30.50
#